data_AF-A0A7C1Q455-F1
#
_entry.id   AF-A0A7C1Q455-F1
#
_cell.length_a   1.000
_cell.length_b   1.000
_cell.length_c   1.000
_cell.angle_alpha   90.00
_cell.angle_beta   90.00
_cell.angle_gamma   90.00
#
_symmetry.space_group_name_H-M   'P 1'
#
loop_
_entity.id
_entity.type
_entity.pdbx_description
1 polymer ?
#
loop_
_entity_poly.entity_id
_entity_poly.type
_entity_poly.pdbx_seq_one_letter_code
_entity_poly.pdbx_strand_id
1 'polypeptide(L)'
;MSIIKKIAPLLFLTIGFVQVNAQSSCSELMDIVKFEGYGSTYTSHSSDAISQVTFYEVDGENFNTHYFAIVTFTSSYQEYIYQVDSSTKNNYSMNYMQSAGEAFWKYIQPYNENLNCAPN
;
A
#
# COMPACT_ATOMS: atom_id res chain seq x y z
N MET A 1 20.88 -64.90 -14.59
CA MET A 1 21.60 -64.05 -13.62
C MET A 1 21.66 -62.64 -14.20
N SER A 2 21.20 -61.66 -13.41
CA SER A 2 21.08 -60.20 -13.60
C SER A 2 21.92 -59.56 -14.71
N ILE A 3 21.44 -58.54 -15.41
CA ILE A 3 21.56 -57.15 -14.93
C ILE A 3 20.34 -56.31 -15.38
N ILE A 4 19.46 -56.03 -14.43
CA ILE A 4 18.59 -54.84 -14.48
C ILE A 4 19.45 -53.68 -14.00
N LYS A 5 19.74 -52.69 -14.85
CA LYS A 5 20.33 -51.41 -14.41
C LYS A 5 19.61 -50.22 -15.06
N LYS A 6 18.57 -49.79 -14.33
CA LYS A 6 18.20 -48.41 -14.03
C LYS A 6 18.00 -47.48 -15.24
N ILE A 7 16.79 -47.52 -15.81
CA ILE A 7 16.24 -46.37 -16.52
C ILE A 7 15.79 -45.37 -15.45
N ALA A 8 16.55 -44.29 -15.28
CA ALA A 8 16.21 -43.21 -14.37
C ALA A 8 14.96 -42.48 -14.92
N PRO A 9 13.90 -42.26 -14.12
CA PRO A 9 12.80 -41.44 -14.57
C PRO A 9 13.29 -39.99 -14.53
N LEU A 10 13.34 -39.35 -15.71
CA LEU A 10 13.58 -37.92 -15.83
C LEU A 10 12.34 -37.21 -15.28
N LEU A 11 12.40 -36.88 -13.99
CA LEU A 11 11.42 -36.08 -13.28
C LEU A 11 11.41 -34.67 -13.89
N PHE A 12 10.48 -34.41 -14.82
CA PHE A 12 10.17 -33.06 -15.27
C PHE A 12 9.50 -32.31 -14.12
N LEU A 13 10.32 -31.74 -13.22
CA LEU A 13 9.85 -30.80 -12.21
C LEU A 13 9.67 -29.45 -12.90
N THR A 14 8.51 -29.24 -13.52
CA THR A 14 8.08 -27.89 -13.92
C THR A 14 7.83 -27.10 -12.64
N ILE A 15 8.86 -26.40 -12.17
CA ILE A 15 8.71 -25.35 -11.17
C ILE A 15 7.93 -24.23 -11.86
N GLY A 16 6.61 -24.29 -11.74
CA GLY A 16 5.78 -23.11 -11.96
C GLY A 16 6.15 -22.10 -10.89
N PHE A 17 6.98 -21.13 -11.24
CA PHE A 17 7.09 -19.89 -10.48
C PHE A 17 5.76 -19.17 -10.63
N VAL A 18 4.79 -19.54 -9.80
CA VAL A 18 3.68 -18.64 -9.51
C VAL A 18 4.29 -17.40 -8.87
N GLN A 19 4.34 -16.31 -9.62
CA GLN A 19 4.55 -14.99 -9.05
C GLN A 19 3.35 -14.73 -8.12
N VAL A 20 3.54 -15.06 -6.85
CA VAL A 20 2.59 -14.71 -5.79
C VAL A 20 2.74 -13.21 -5.58
N ASN A 21 2.09 -12.41 -6.42
CA ASN A 21 2.13 -10.96 -6.35
C ASN A 21 1.34 -10.53 -5.10
N ALA A 22 2.03 -10.15 -4.03
CA ALA A 22 1.79 -9.09 -3.03
C ALA A 22 0.36 -8.69 -2.55
N GLN A 23 -0.74 -9.29 -3.01
CA GLN A 23 -2.09 -8.84 -2.68
C GLN A 23 -2.49 -9.18 -1.23
N SER A 24 -1.88 -10.20 -0.61
CA SER A 24 -2.10 -10.46 0.82
C SER A 24 -1.37 -9.46 1.73
N SER A 25 -0.22 -8.91 1.32
CA SER A 25 0.59 -8.05 2.18
C SER A 25 0.06 -6.63 2.30
N CYS A 26 -0.58 -6.08 1.27
CA CYS A 26 -1.06 -4.70 1.32
C CYS A 26 -2.30 -4.54 2.23
N SER A 27 -3.24 -5.48 2.18
CA SER A 27 -4.41 -5.46 3.07
C SER A 27 -3.99 -5.73 4.52
N GLU A 28 -3.11 -6.71 4.73
CA GLU A 28 -2.60 -7.03 6.08
C GLU A 28 -1.80 -5.86 6.67
N LEU A 29 -0.94 -5.22 5.88
CA LEU A 29 -0.24 -4.00 6.31
C LEU A 29 -1.22 -2.88 6.66
N MET A 30 -2.26 -2.69 5.85
CA MET A 30 -3.29 -1.70 6.11
C MET A 30 -4.03 -1.98 7.42
N ASP A 31 -4.34 -3.24 7.71
CA ASP A 31 -4.99 -3.66 8.96
C ASP A 31 -4.07 -3.41 10.16
N ILE A 32 -2.78 -3.73 10.05
CA ILE A 32 -1.78 -3.44 11.10
C ILE A 32 -1.68 -1.94 11.35
N VAL A 33 -1.55 -1.13 10.30
CA VAL A 33 -1.44 0.34 10.41
C VAL A 33 -2.70 0.95 11.04
N LYS A 34 -3.89 0.45 10.69
CA LYS A 34 -5.15 0.88 11.29
C LYS A 34 -5.28 0.48 12.76
N PHE A 35 -4.71 -0.66 13.14
CA PHE A 35 -4.79 -1.20 14.50
C PHE A 35 -3.80 -0.52 15.45
N GLU A 36 -2.55 -0.34 15.02
CA GLU A 36 -1.47 0.18 15.87
C GLU A 36 -1.34 1.71 15.79
N GLY A 37 -1.70 2.31 14.66
CA GLY A 37 -1.42 3.71 14.39
C GLY A 37 -2.44 4.70 14.94
N TYR A 38 -1.99 5.92 15.22
CA TYR A 38 -2.86 7.05 15.52
C TYR A 38 -3.28 7.77 14.23
N GLY A 39 -4.58 7.80 13.96
CA GLY A 39 -5.17 8.27 12.70
C GLY A 39 -5.66 9.72 12.70
N SER A 40 -5.48 10.44 11.58
CA SER A 40 -6.11 11.72 11.29
C SER A 40 -6.78 11.72 9.92
N THR A 41 -8.10 11.88 9.88
CA THR A 41 -8.91 11.73 8.67
C THR A 41 -9.32 13.08 8.07
N TYR A 42 -9.21 13.17 6.74
CA TYR A 42 -9.63 14.30 5.92
C TYR A 42 -10.58 13.80 4.83
N THR A 43 -11.84 14.19 4.92
CA THR A 43 -12.88 13.79 3.95
C THR A 43 -13.15 14.91 2.97
N SER A 44 -13.36 14.57 1.69
CA SER A 44 -13.75 15.51 0.63
C SER A 44 -14.92 14.94 -0.16
N HIS A 45 -16.13 15.42 0.13
CA HIS A 45 -17.36 14.94 -0.52
C HIS A 45 -17.53 15.45 -1.95
N SER A 46 -16.82 16.51 -2.33
CA SER A 46 -16.94 17.18 -3.63
C SER A 46 -15.81 16.86 -4.60
N SER A 47 -14.86 16.00 -4.20
CA SER A 47 -13.70 15.66 -5.01
C SER A 47 -13.97 14.43 -5.87
N ASP A 48 -13.75 14.56 -7.18
CA ASP A 48 -13.95 13.47 -8.15
C ASP A 48 -12.84 12.42 -8.12
N ALA A 49 -11.67 12.76 -7.57
CA ALA A 49 -10.51 11.87 -7.53
C ALA A 49 -10.51 10.98 -6.29
N ILE A 50 -10.54 11.61 -5.12
CA ILE A 50 -10.46 10.94 -3.81
C ILE A 50 -11.55 11.48 -2.87
N SER A 51 -12.14 10.58 -2.09
CA SER A 51 -13.23 10.88 -1.16
C SER A 51 -12.74 11.04 0.28
N GLN A 52 -11.64 10.38 0.63
CA GLN A 52 -11.06 10.42 1.96
C GLN A 52 -9.56 10.11 1.94
N VAL A 53 -8.82 10.74 2.86
CA VAL A 53 -7.46 10.34 3.23
C VAL A 53 -7.38 10.24 4.75
N THR A 54 -6.86 9.13 5.27
CA THR A 54 -6.50 9.02 6.68
C THR A 54 -4.99 8.82 6.82
N PHE A 55 -4.34 9.70 7.57
CA PHE A 55 -2.93 9.61 7.89
C PHE A 55 -2.73 8.88 9.20
N TYR A 56 -1.78 7.94 9.24
CA TYR A 56 -1.41 7.18 10.42
C TYR A 56 0.06 7.39 10.77
N GLU A 57 0.33 7.52 12.06
CA GLU A 57 1.66 7.49 12.66
C GLU A 57 1.79 6.19 13.46
N VAL A 58 2.79 5.37 13.11
CA VAL A 58 3.07 4.08 13.75
C VAL A 58 4.45 4.15 14.37
N ASP A 59 4.53 3.96 15.68
CA ASP A 59 5.80 3.94 16.41
C ASP A 59 6.54 2.62 16.14
N GLY A 60 7.70 2.72 15.51
CA GLY A 60 8.61 1.61 15.26
C GLY A 60 9.68 1.44 16.34
N GLU A 61 10.60 0.52 16.10
CA GLU A 61 11.71 0.26 17.01
C GLU A 61 12.68 1.46 17.07
N ASN A 62 13.30 1.68 18.23
CA ASN A 62 14.30 2.72 18.48
C ASN A 62 13.80 4.16 18.22
N PHE A 63 12.55 4.47 18.56
CA PHE A 63 11.94 5.80 18.42
C PHE A 63 11.81 6.27 16.96
N ASN A 64 11.80 5.35 16.00
CA ASN A 64 11.52 5.67 14.61
C ASN A 64 10.00 5.66 14.38
N THR A 65 9.41 6.77 13.99
CA THR A 65 7.99 6.81 13.59
C THR A 65 7.87 6.60 12.09
N HIS A 66 6.97 5.71 11.69
CA HIS A 66 6.58 5.48 10.30
C HIS A 66 5.27 6.20 9.98
N TYR A 67 5.19 6.79 8.79
CA TYR A 67 4.05 7.59 8.35
C TYR A 67 3.36 6.93 7.17
N PHE A 68 2.05 6.77 7.29
CA PHE A 68 1.22 6.15 6.26
C PHE A 68 0.05 7.06 5.89
N ALA A 69 -0.37 6.96 4.63
CA ALA A 69 -1.64 7.52 4.16
C ALA A 69 -2.48 6.40 3.57
N ILE A 70 -3.73 6.28 4.02
CA ILE A 70 -4.74 5.42 3.42
C ILE A 70 -5.70 6.31 2.65
N VAL A 71 -5.77 6.11 1.34
CA VAL A 71 -6.53 6.94 0.40
C VAL A 71 -7.72 6.14 -0.12
N THR A 72 -8.92 6.70 0.02
CA THR A 72 -10.15 6.17 -0.58
C THR A 72 -10.45 6.93 -1.86
N PHE A 73 -10.51 6.22 -2.99
CA PHE A 73 -10.83 6.83 -4.29
C PHE A 73 -12.34 7.00 -4.46
N THR A 74 -12.77 8.13 -5.05
CA THR A 74 -14.20 8.45 -5.21
C THR A 74 -14.90 7.49 -6.18
N SER A 75 -14.20 7.05 -7.22
CA SER A 75 -14.78 6.22 -8.30
C SER A 75 -15.07 4.78 -7.88
N SER A 76 -14.21 4.18 -7.05
CA SER A 76 -14.29 2.77 -6.68
C SER A 76 -14.58 2.53 -5.19
N TYR A 77 -14.43 3.56 -4.35
CA TYR A 77 -14.40 3.44 -2.88
C TYR A 77 -13.35 2.45 -2.38
N GLN A 78 -12.36 2.11 -3.20
CA GLN A 78 -11.25 1.26 -2.79
C GLN A 78 -10.22 2.09 -2.02
N GLU A 79 -9.66 1.45 -1.00
CA GLU A 79 -8.60 2.00 -0.16
C GLU A 79 -7.24 1.52 -0.65
N TYR A 80 -6.26 2.42 -0.66
CA TYR A 80 -4.88 2.12 -0.97
C TYR A 80 -3.96 2.75 0.07
N ILE A 81 -2.94 2.00 0.47
CA ILE A 81 -1.95 2.43 1.46
C ILE A 81 -0.68 2.93 0.78
N TYR A 82 -0.17 4.06 1.30
CA TYR A 82 1.07 4.71 0.90
C TYR A 82 1.94 4.87 2.13
N GLN A 83 3.23 4.55 2.02
CA GLN A 83 4.23 4.96 3.00
C GLN A 83 4.78 6.32 2.57
N VAL A 84 4.53 7.35 3.37
CA VAL A 84 4.80 8.75 3.03
C VAL A 84 5.85 9.35 3.97
N ASP A 85 6.28 10.59 3.71
CA ASP A 85 7.14 11.31 4.64
C ASP A 85 6.37 11.93 5.81
N SER A 86 7.10 12.35 6.84
CA SER A 86 6.55 13.00 8.04
C SER A 86 5.87 14.35 7.76
N SER A 87 6.19 15.00 6.64
CA SER A 87 5.66 16.31 6.27
C SER A 87 4.35 16.22 5.47
N THR A 88 4.05 15.06 4.91
CA THR A 88 2.99 14.86 3.91
C THR A 88 1.62 15.19 4.48
N LYS A 89 1.34 14.79 5.72
CA LYS A 89 0.09 15.14 6.43
C LYS A 89 -0.12 16.66 6.49
N ASN A 90 0.92 17.40 6.86
CA ASN A 90 0.86 18.86 6.97
C ASN A 90 0.68 19.49 5.58
N ASN A 91 1.45 19.06 4.59
CA ASN A 91 1.34 19.56 3.23
C ASN A 91 -0.05 19.29 2.62
N TYR A 92 -0.59 18.09 2.79
CA TYR A 92 -1.93 17.75 2.35
C TYR A 92 -3.01 18.56 3.07
N SER A 93 -2.97 18.60 4.41
CA SER A 93 -4.00 19.27 5.22
C SER A 93 -4.09 20.79 4.97
N MET A 94 -2.99 21.44 4.57
CA MET A 94 -3.01 22.85 4.17
C MET A 94 -3.65 23.11 2.80
N ASN A 95 -3.74 22.11 1.93
CA ASN A 95 -4.13 22.28 0.53
C ASN A 95 -5.44 21.55 0.15
N TYR A 96 -5.84 20.50 0.88
CA TYR A 96 -6.95 19.63 0.47
C TYR A 96 -8.32 20.33 0.40
N MET A 97 -8.53 21.41 1.15
CA MET A 97 -9.77 22.19 1.09
C MET A 97 -9.95 22.93 -0.24
N GLN A 98 -8.85 23.26 -0.94
CA GLN A 98 -8.92 23.87 -2.27
C GLN A 98 -9.23 22.81 -3.32
N SER A 99 -8.49 21.70 -3.30
CA SER A 99 -8.74 20.53 -4.13
C SER A 99 -8.06 19.31 -3.51
N ALA A 100 -8.87 18.35 -3.04
CA ALA A 100 -8.34 17.11 -2.47
C ALA A 100 -7.60 16.27 -3.52
N GLY A 101 -8.10 16.26 -4.77
CA GLY A 101 -7.43 15.61 -5.89
C GLY A 101 -6.05 16.20 -6.18
N GLU A 102 -5.93 17.53 -6.29
CA GLU A 102 -4.62 18.17 -6.54
C GLU A 102 -3.66 17.96 -5.37
N ALA A 103 -4.16 18.04 -4.13
CA ALA A 103 -3.34 17.76 -2.94
C ALA A 103 -2.85 16.30 -2.92
N PHE A 104 -3.70 15.34 -3.31
CA PHE A 104 -3.32 13.94 -3.46
C PHE A 104 -2.22 13.76 -4.51
N TRP A 105 -2.42 14.25 -5.73
CA TRP A 105 -1.45 14.11 -6.83
C TRP A 105 -0.10 14.75 -6.50
N LYS A 106 -0.10 15.84 -5.75
CA LYS A 106 1.13 16.57 -5.41
C LYS A 106 1.90 15.97 -4.24
N TYR A 107 1.21 15.52 -3.19
CA TYR A 107 1.85 15.21 -1.92
C TYR A 107 1.80 13.72 -1.55
N ILE A 108 0.85 12.95 -2.07
CA ILE A 108 0.69 11.52 -1.72
C ILE A 108 1.08 10.62 -2.90
N GLN A 109 0.56 10.89 -4.10
CA GLN A 109 0.77 10.04 -5.27
C GLN A 109 2.25 9.76 -5.61
N PRO A 110 3.20 10.69 -5.42
CA PRO A 110 4.62 10.41 -5.67
C PRO A 110 5.21 9.26 -4.85
N TYR A 111 4.50 8.77 -3.83
CA TYR A 111 4.88 7.65 -2.98
C TYR A 111 4.28 6.30 -3.40
N ASN A 112 3.59 6.21 -4.55
CA ASN A 112 2.91 4.99 -5.02
C ASN A 112 3.83 3.76 -5.10
N GLU A 113 5.10 3.95 -5.46
CA GLU A 113 6.08 2.87 -5.64
C GLU A 113 6.73 2.40 -4.33
N ASN A 114 6.62 3.15 -3.23
CA ASN A 114 7.28 2.81 -1.96
C ASN A 114 6.84 1.44 -1.42
N LEU A 115 5.55 1.16 -1.50
CA LEU A 115 4.95 -0.10 -1.06
C LEU A 115 4.51 -0.99 -2.23
N ASN A 116 4.41 -0.44 -3.45
CA ASN A 116 3.75 -1.08 -4.59
C ASN A 116 2.33 -1.57 -4.27
N CYS A 117 1.66 -0.88 -3.34
CA CYS A 117 0.29 -1.18 -2.88
C CYS A 117 -0.76 -0.25 -3.49
N ALA A 118 -0.35 0.70 -4.33
CA ALA A 118 -1.21 1.69 -4.96
C ALA A 118 -1.11 1.59 -6.50
N PRO A 119 -2.17 1.96 -7.22
CA PRO A 119 -2.13 2.04 -8.68
C PRO A 119 -1.17 3.14 -9.15
N ASN A 120 -0.65 2.98 -10.37
CA ASN A 120 0.17 3.98 -11.06
C ASN A 120 -0.67 5.08 -11.68
#